data_AF-A0A7Y4IDR1-F1
#
_entry.id   AF-A0A7Y4IDR1-F1
#
_cell.length_a   1.000
_cell.length_b   1.000
_cell.length_c   1.000
_cell.angle_alpha   90.00
_cell.angle_beta   90.00
_cell.angle_gamma   90.00
#
_symmetry.space_group_name_H-M   'P 1'
#
loop_
_entity.id
_entity.type
_entity.pdbx_description
1 polymer ?
#
loop_
_entity_poly.entity_id
_entity_poly.type
_entity_poly.pdbx_seq_one_letter_code
_entity_poly.pdbx_strand_id
1 'polypeptide(L)'
;MRGVDNEVRGFICRGPMGTRTSKRTGVSGMEALDAAAEAFETGDFEAALAAADRSLAQAPDAVDALHLRAAALVELGRLEEAGRAFGAALRVSPDDLEVLLGTADCLICRAGEDREAVEEGLGFCAKGKRLAQKAGDVELLYEFLLLEGMGLNQVGECRAALASLDAALGHMPRSVDAQLERGIALFELCRFDDAKGAFDKVLKDTPDEAWAHQYLGLMAERRGDEKEAQRRFAKAQALVPTEFFPPVELGEAEFDRAVEAAVQSLPGHAKQYLDNVTIAVEDLPADEDLLGEDPPLSPSILGVFRGLAVGERSVTNAFDHVPASIVLYQKNLERFARTREELIEQIGITVMHEVGHLMGLDEDDLWQRGLD
;
A
#
# COMPACT_ATOMS: atom_id res chain seq x y z
N MET A 1 -2.60 8.28 -7.46
CA MET A 1 -1.37 8.56 -6.66
C MET A 1 -1.50 8.25 -5.15
N ARG A 2 -1.30 7.00 -4.71
CA ARG A 2 -1.25 6.62 -3.27
C ARG A 2 -0.07 5.68 -3.02
N GLY A 3 0.68 5.96 -1.94
CA GLY A 3 1.37 4.93 -1.14
C GLY A 3 2.80 4.56 -1.52
N VAL A 4 3.76 5.27 -0.91
CA VAL A 4 5.17 4.89 -0.65
C VAL A 4 5.45 3.38 -0.68
N ASP A 5 6.42 2.97 -1.51
CA ASP A 5 7.05 1.65 -1.67
C ASP A 5 6.79 0.65 -0.51
N ASN A 6 5.69 -0.10 -0.57
CA ASN A 6 5.36 -1.12 0.46
C ASN A 6 6.24 -2.39 0.37
N GLU A 7 7.33 -2.37 -0.42
CA GLU A 7 8.14 -3.56 -0.80
C GLU A 7 8.74 -4.32 0.40
N VAL A 8 8.80 -3.72 1.60
CA VAL A 8 9.47 -4.32 2.77
C VAL A 8 8.49 -4.91 3.80
N ARG A 9 7.16 -4.75 3.62
CA ARG A 9 6.17 -5.17 4.63
C ARG A 9 5.58 -6.57 4.44
N GLY A 10 6.27 -7.43 3.69
CA GLY A 10 5.89 -8.83 3.58
C GLY A 10 5.81 -9.50 4.95
N PHE A 11 4.70 -10.18 5.23
CA PHE A 11 4.72 -11.23 6.23
C PHE A 11 5.82 -12.22 5.83
N ILE A 12 6.56 -12.73 6.82
CA ILE A 12 7.33 -13.96 6.61
C ILE A 12 6.27 -14.98 6.20
N CYS A 13 6.25 -15.38 4.92
CA CYS A 13 5.41 -16.48 4.45
C CYS A 13 5.72 -17.65 5.37
N ARG A 14 4.85 -18.01 6.33
CA ARG A 14 5.19 -19.07 7.28
C ARG A 14 5.15 -20.40 6.52
N GLY A 15 6.10 -21.28 6.82
CA GLY A 15 6.02 -22.67 6.38
C GLY A 15 4.71 -23.31 6.87
N PRO A 16 4.19 -24.34 6.19
CA PRO A 16 2.89 -24.92 6.52
C PRO A 16 2.83 -25.38 7.99
N MET A 17 1.81 -24.91 8.72
CA MET A 17 1.55 -25.34 10.10
C MET A 17 1.02 -26.78 10.12
N GLY A 18 1.93 -27.74 10.15
CA GLY A 18 1.65 -29.15 10.39
C GLY A 18 1.39 -29.96 9.12
N THR A 19 2.11 -31.07 8.99
CA THR A 19 2.04 -31.99 7.86
C THR A 19 0.68 -32.68 7.78
N ARG A 20 -0.18 -32.28 6.83
CA ARG A 20 -1.35 -33.08 6.46
C ARG A 20 -0.89 -34.20 5.54
N THR A 21 -0.73 -35.39 6.13
CA THR A 21 -0.36 -36.61 5.42
C THR A 21 -1.29 -36.91 4.23
N SER A 22 -0.88 -36.48 3.04
CA SER A 22 -1.49 -36.89 1.78
C SER A 22 -1.14 -38.36 1.51
N LYS A 23 -2.17 -39.21 1.42
CA LYS A 23 -2.07 -40.65 1.18
C LYS A 23 -1.68 -40.93 -0.28
N ARG A 24 -0.43 -40.63 -0.67
CA ARG A 24 0.24 -41.22 -1.86
C ARG A 24 1.70 -40.82 -2.07
N THR A 25 2.38 -40.22 -1.10
CA THR A 25 3.81 -39.93 -1.25
C THR A 25 4.65 -41.20 -1.02
N GLY A 26 5.56 -41.51 -1.95
CA GLY A 26 6.63 -42.45 -1.67
C GLY A 26 7.55 -41.87 -0.59
N VAL A 27 8.24 -42.72 0.18
CA VAL A 27 9.10 -42.31 1.32
C VAL A 27 10.05 -41.15 0.94
N SER A 28 10.66 -41.23 -0.24
CA SER A 28 11.56 -40.18 -0.77
C SER A 28 10.88 -38.84 -1.07
N GLY A 29 9.59 -38.82 -1.43
CA GLY A 29 8.84 -37.58 -1.66
C GLY A 29 8.46 -36.89 -0.34
N MET A 30 8.16 -37.67 0.69
CA MET A 30 7.91 -37.15 2.04
C MET A 30 9.18 -36.56 2.65
N GLU A 31 10.32 -37.24 2.51
CA GLU A 31 11.63 -36.72 2.92
C GLU A 31 11.98 -35.40 2.21
N ALA A 32 11.66 -35.28 0.92
CA ALA A 32 11.89 -34.05 0.17
C ALA A 32 10.99 -32.89 0.62
N LEU A 33 9.74 -33.19 1.01
CA LEU A 33 8.82 -32.21 1.56
C LEU A 33 9.29 -31.70 2.94
N ASP A 34 9.68 -32.61 3.83
CA ASP A 34 10.18 -32.25 5.16
C ASP A 34 11.47 -31.41 5.05
N ALA A 35 12.38 -31.78 4.13
CA ALA A 35 13.58 -30.99 3.84
C ALA A 35 13.25 -29.60 3.27
N ALA A 36 12.17 -29.48 2.49
CA ALA A 36 11.73 -28.18 1.98
C ALA A 36 11.21 -27.28 3.12
N ALA A 37 10.42 -27.84 4.04
CA ALA A 37 9.94 -27.10 5.20
C ALA A 37 11.09 -26.66 6.12
N GLU A 38 12.04 -27.56 6.43
CA GLU A 38 13.20 -27.24 7.26
C GLU A 38 14.10 -26.16 6.62
N ALA A 39 14.39 -26.30 5.33
CA ALA A 39 15.17 -25.30 4.61
C ALA A 39 14.46 -23.93 4.59
N PHE A 40 13.14 -23.93 4.44
CA PHE A 40 12.34 -22.71 4.48
C PHE A 40 12.40 -22.05 5.87
N GLU A 41 12.20 -22.82 6.94
CA GLU A 41 12.26 -22.32 8.33
C GLU A 41 13.64 -21.77 8.70
N THR A 42 14.71 -22.32 8.12
CA THR A 42 16.08 -21.86 8.35
C THR A 42 16.51 -20.71 7.43
N GLY A 43 15.63 -20.28 6.52
CA GLY A 43 15.87 -19.16 5.60
C GLY A 43 16.73 -19.52 4.38
N ASP A 44 17.04 -20.80 4.15
CA ASP A 44 17.71 -21.26 2.93
C ASP A 44 16.66 -21.48 1.82
N PHE A 45 16.16 -20.38 1.27
CA PHE A 45 15.06 -20.40 0.30
C PHE A 45 15.41 -21.10 -1.02
N GLU A 46 16.69 -21.08 -1.42
CA GLU A 46 17.16 -21.85 -2.58
C GLU A 46 17.12 -23.35 -2.31
N ALA A 47 17.56 -23.80 -1.12
CA ALA A 47 17.44 -25.21 -0.73
C ALA A 47 15.98 -25.62 -0.57
N ALA A 48 15.13 -24.75 -0.02
CA ALA A 48 13.70 -24.98 0.13
C ALA A 48 13.03 -25.19 -1.23
N LEU A 49 13.30 -24.30 -2.18
CA LEU A 49 12.81 -24.40 -3.56
C LEU A 49 13.27 -25.71 -4.22
N ALA A 50 14.56 -26.02 -4.13
CA ALA A 50 15.11 -27.23 -4.73
C ALA A 50 14.51 -28.51 -4.10
N ALA A 51 14.23 -28.51 -2.80
CA ALA A 51 13.61 -29.62 -2.10
C ALA A 51 12.11 -29.76 -2.46
N ALA A 52 11.39 -28.65 -2.55
CA ALA A 52 10.01 -28.63 -3.01
C ALA A 52 9.88 -29.16 -4.45
N ASP A 53 10.76 -28.75 -5.36
CA ASP A 53 10.80 -29.25 -6.74
C ASP A 53 11.07 -30.77 -6.80
N ARG A 54 11.96 -31.29 -5.93
CA ARG A 54 12.17 -32.75 -5.81
C ARG A 54 10.93 -33.49 -5.32
N SER A 55 10.19 -32.90 -4.37
CA SER A 55 8.92 -33.44 -3.90
C SER A 55 7.88 -33.48 -5.02
N LEU A 56 7.76 -32.39 -5.78
CA LEU A 56 6.82 -32.26 -6.90
C LEU A 56 7.16 -33.17 -8.08
N ALA A 57 8.43 -33.49 -8.31
CA ALA A 57 8.82 -34.47 -9.33
C ALA A 57 8.24 -35.87 -9.06
N GLN A 58 8.00 -36.20 -7.78
CA GLN A 58 7.41 -37.48 -7.35
C GLN A 58 5.89 -37.39 -7.19
N ALA A 59 5.39 -36.23 -6.75
CA ALA A 59 3.97 -35.96 -6.53
C ALA A 59 3.61 -34.54 -7.03
N PRO A 60 3.28 -34.38 -8.33
CA PRO A 60 3.05 -33.06 -8.94
C PRO A 60 1.86 -32.28 -8.38
N ASP A 61 0.95 -32.96 -7.68
CA ASP A 61 -0.25 -32.40 -7.05
C ASP A 61 -0.12 -32.31 -5.52
N ALA A 62 1.09 -32.45 -4.96
CA ALA A 62 1.32 -32.26 -3.53
C ALA A 62 1.16 -30.77 -3.15
N VAL A 63 0.00 -30.42 -2.58
CA VAL A 63 -0.37 -29.04 -2.20
C VAL A 63 0.68 -28.39 -1.31
N ASP A 64 1.14 -29.08 -0.25
CA ASP A 64 2.16 -28.55 0.67
C ASP A 64 3.48 -28.24 -0.04
N ALA A 65 3.87 -29.06 -1.04
CA ALA A 65 5.07 -28.83 -1.83
C ALA A 65 4.89 -27.67 -2.83
N LEU A 66 3.70 -27.54 -3.44
CA LEU A 66 3.37 -26.40 -4.30
C LEU A 66 3.36 -25.09 -3.50
N HIS A 67 2.83 -25.13 -2.27
CA HIS A 67 2.83 -24.00 -1.33
C HIS A 67 4.24 -23.60 -0.93
N LEU A 68 5.06 -24.54 -0.45
CA LEU A 68 6.47 -24.28 -0.08
C LEU A 68 7.30 -23.78 -1.26
N ARG A 69 7.06 -24.32 -2.46
CA ARG A 69 7.66 -23.82 -3.70
C ARG A 69 7.29 -22.35 -3.93
N ALA A 70 6.00 -22.02 -3.80
CA ALA A 70 5.49 -20.67 -4.00
C ALA A 70 6.09 -19.69 -2.99
N ALA A 71 6.05 -20.03 -1.70
CA ALA A 71 6.62 -19.24 -0.62
C ALA A 71 8.12 -19.01 -0.80
N ALA A 72 8.90 -20.05 -1.15
CA ALA A 72 10.33 -19.90 -1.40
C ALA A 72 10.61 -18.97 -2.60
N LEU A 73 9.78 -19.02 -3.64
CA LEU A 73 9.91 -18.12 -4.79
C LEU A 73 9.57 -16.66 -4.42
N VAL A 74 8.63 -16.42 -3.52
CA VAL A 74 8.35 -15.08 -2.98
C VAL A 74 9.59 -14.51 -2.28
N GLU A 75 10.19 -15.28 -1.37
CA GLU A 75 11.37 -14.81 -0.62
C GLU A 75 12.62 -14.65 -1.50
N LEU A 76 12.66 -15.32 -2.66
CA LEU A 76 13.70 -15.13 -3.68
C LEU A 76 13.39 -14.00 -4.67
N GLY A 77 12.28 -13.27 -4.50
CA GLY A 77 11.86 -12.19 -5.40
C GLY A 77 11.37 -12.67 -6.78
N ARG A 78 11.10 -13.96 -6.96
CA ARG A 78 10.66 -14.57 -8.23
C ARG A 78 9.13 -14.61 -8.32
N LEU A 79 8.53 -13.43 -8.26
CA LEU A 79 7.08 -13.23 -8.07
C LEU A 79 6.21 -13.87 -9.16
N GLU A 80 6.59 -13.75 -10.44
CA GLU A 80 5.84 -14.40 -11.54
C GLU A 80 5.83 -15.94 -11.42
N GLU A 81 6.92 -16.53 -10.92
CA GLU A 81 7.00 -17.96 -10.69
C GLU A 81 6.24 -18.39 -9.44
N ALA A 82 6.24 -17.54 -8.40
CA ALA A 82 5.44 -17.74 -7.20
C ALA A 82 3.95 -17.74 -7.53
N GLY A 83 3.45 -16.76 -8.30
CA GLY A 83 2.05 -16.71 -8.74
C GLY A 83 1.61 -17.95 -9.51
N ARG A 84 2.48 -18.47 -10.40
CA ARG A 84 2.22 -19.76 -11.09
C ARG A 84 2.17 -20.95 -10.13
N ALA A 85 3.00 -20.96 -9.10
CA ALA A 85 3.02 -22.01 -8.08
C ALA A 85 1.76 -21.98 -7.20
N PHE A 86 1.37 -20.80 -6.72
CA PHE A 86 0.11 -20.59 -6.00
C PHE A 86 -1.10 -20.98 -6.84
N GLY A 87 -1.15 -20.54 -8.11
CA GLY A 87 -2.21 -20.93 -9.04
C GLY A 87 -2.26 -22.44 -9.31
N ALA A 88 -1.12 -23.15 -9.22
CA ALA A 88 -1.10 -24.61 -9.25
C ALA A 88 -1.67 -25.24 -7.98
N ALA A 89 -1.29 -24.73 -6.80
CA ALA A 89 -1.81 -25.19 -5.51
C ALA A 89 -3.33 -24.99 -5.42
N LEU A 90 -3.84 -23.82 -5.80
CA LEU A 90 -5.27 -23.49 -5.80
C LEU A 90 -6.10 -24.36 -6.77
N ARG A 91 -5.52 -24.80 -7.89
CA ARG A 91 -6.20 -25.74 -8.80
C ARG A 91 -6.39 -27.13 -8.19
N VAL A 92 -5.49 -27.55 -7.29
CA VAL A 92 -5.58 -28.83 -6.60
C VAL A 92 -6.47 -28.72 -5.36
N SER A 93 -6.28 -27.68 -4.55
CA SER A 93 -7.05 -27.44 -3.33
C SER A 93 -7.45 -25.97 -3.21
N PRO A 94 -8.61 -25.57 -3.78
CA PRO A 94 -9.03 -24.17 -3.84
C PRO A 94 -9.44 -23.59 -2.49
N ASP A 95 -9.71 -24.43 -1.50
CA ASP A 95 -10.18 -24.04 -0.15
C ASP A 95 -9.10 -24.28 0.92
N ASP A 96 -7.85 -24.55 0.52
CA ASP A 96 -6.75 -24.68 1.46
C ASP A 96 -6.37 -23.33 2.07
N LEU A 97 -6.45 -23.22 3.39
CA LEU A 97 -6.28 -21.95 4.09
C LEU A 97 -4.85 -21.40 3.98
N GLU A 98 -3.83 -22.25 4.01
CA GLU A 98 -2.43 -21.82 3.90
C GLU A 98 -2.15 -21.30 2.49
N VAL A 99 -2.63 -22.02 1.48
CA VAL A 99 -2.51 -21.57 0.08
C VAL A 99 -3.25 -20.25 -0.15
N LEU A 100 -4.46 -20.11 0.37
CA LEU A 100 -5.23 -18.86 0.28
C LEU A 100 -4.49 -17.70 0.96
N LEU A 101 -3.92 -17.94 2.14
CA LEU A 101 -3.17 -16.94 2.89
C LEU A 101 -1.90 -16.51 2.16
N GLY A 102 -1.08 -17.47 1.73
CA GLY A 102 0.14 -17.18 0.98
C GLY A 102 -0.13 -16.50 -0.37
N THR A 103 -1.22 -16.85 -1.05
CA THR A 103 -1.63 -16.16 -2.28
C THR A 103 -2.04 -14.72 -2.00
N ALA A 104 -2.85 -14.49 -0.96
CA ALA A 104 -3.27 -13.15 -0.57
C ALA A 104 -2.10 -12.27 -0.15
N ASP A 105 -1.18 -12.79 0.68
CA ASP A 105 0.04 -12.06 1.08
C ASP A 105 0.92 -11.70 -0.13
N CYS A 106 1.14 -12.64 -1.06
CA CYS A 106 1.91 -12.37 -2.26
C CYS A 106 1.29 -11.24 -3.10
N LEU A 107 -0.04 -11.25 -3.26
CA LEU A 107 -0.76 -10.26 -4.05
C LEU A 107 -0.87 -8.90 -3.38
N ILE A 108 -0.95 -8.84 -2.04
CA ILE A 108 -1.13 -7.59 -1.29
C ILE A 108 0.21 -6.97 -0.91
N CYS A 109 1.19 -7.78 -0.49
CA CYS A 109 2.43 -7.27 0.12
C CYS A 109 3.61 -7.29 -0.84
N ARG A 110 3.55 -8.06 -1.93
CA ARG A 110 4.72 -8.32 -2.79
C ARG A 110 4.51 -7.95 -4.26
N ALA A 111 3.28 -7.68 -4.69
CA ALA A 111 2.99 -7.30 -6.08
C ALA A 111 3.30 -5.84 -6.44
N GLY A 112 3.85 -5.05 -5.50
CA GLY A 112 4.08 -3.61 -5.69
C GLY A 112 2.78 -2.82 -5.65
N GLU A 113 2.72 -1.69 -6.37
CA GLU A 113 1.54 -0.81 -6.46
C GLU A 113 0.46 -1.30 -7.46
N ASP A 114 0.40 -2.61 -7.74
CA ASP A 114 -0.59 -3.19 -8.63
C ASP A 114 -1.96 -3.32 -7.94
N ARG A 115 -2.82 -2.32 -8.16
CA ARG A 115 -4.18 -2.27 -7.59
C ARG A 115 -5.02 -3.51 -7.94
N GLU A 116 -4.93 -4.02 -9.17
CA GLU A 116 -5.71 -5.20 -9.57
C GLU A 116 -5.26 -6.43 -8.80
N ALA A 117 -3.94 -6.59 -8.61
CA ALA A 117 -3.39 -7.67 -7.78
C ALA A 117 -3.87 -7.57 -6.33
N VAL A 118 -3.83 -6.37 -5.73
CA VAL A 118 -4.30 -6.16 -4.34
C VAL A 118 -5.79 -6.49 -4.22
N GLU A 119 -6.63 -6.06 -5.17
CA GLU A 119 -8.06 -6.40 -5.20
C GLU A 119 -8.32 -7.91 -5.34
N GLU A 120 -7.53 -8.61 -6.17
CA GLU A 120 -7.58 -10.07 -6.25
C GLU A 120 -7.19 -10.72 -4.89
N GLY A 121 -6.13 -10.22 -4.26
CA GLY A 121 -5.69 -10.63 -2.92
C GLY A 121 -6.78 -10.48 -1.85
N LEU A 122 -7.50 -9.35 -1.87
CA LEU A 122 -8.65 -9.10 -0.98
C LEU A 122 -9.77 -10.13 -1.20
N GLY A 123 -9.98 -10.59 -2.43
CA GLY A 123 -10.88 -11.70 -2.74
C GLY A 123 -10.48 -13.00 -2.02
N PHE A 124 -9.19 -13.33 -2.00
CA PHE A 124 -8.66 -14.48 -1.26
C PHE A 124 -8.79 -14.30 0.26
N CYS A 125 -8.52 -13.10 0.81
CA CYS A 125 -8.79 -12.79 2.22
C CYS A 125 -10.25 -13.01 2.59
N ALA A 126 -11.19 -12.49 1.79
CA ALA A 126 -12.62 -12.65 2.03
C ALA A 126 -13.06 -14.12 2.08
N LYS A 127 -12.48 -14.96 1.20
CA LYS A 127 -12.71 -16.42 1.21
C LYS A 127 -12.06 -17.09 2.42
N GLY A 128 -10.79 -16.78 2.68
CA GLY A 128 -9.98 -17.31 3.78
C GLY A 128 -10.62 -17.07 5.15
N LYS A 129 -11.02 -15.83 5.45
CA LYS A 129 -11.71 -15.48 6.71
C LYS A 129 -12.94 -16.35 6.98
N ARG A 130 -13.81 -16.55 5.98
CA ARG A 130 -15.03 -17.36 6.13
C ARG A 130 -14.68 -18.82 6.46
N LEU A 131 -13.65 -19.36 5.82
CA LEU A 131 -13.20 -20.73 6.04
C LEU A 131 -12.49 -20.88 7.40
N ALA A 132 -11.61 -19.95 7.78
CA ALA A 132 -10.93 -19.93 9.07
C ALA A 132 -11.93 -19.80 10.23
N GLN A 133 -12.90 -18.89 10.11
CA GLN A 133 -13.98 -18.75 11.09
C GLN A 133 -14.80 -20.03 11.24
N LYS A 134 -15.15 -20.69 10.12
CA LYS A 134 -15.87 -21.98 10.15
C LYS A 134 -15.05 -23.09 10.79
N ALA A 135 -13.73 -23.08 10.58
CA ALA A 135 -12.80 -24.02 11.21
C ALA A 135 -12.57 -23.74 12.70
N GLY A 136 -12.94 -22.55 13.19
CA GLY A 136 -12.61 -22.09 14.53
C GLY A 136 -11.12 -21.76 14.69
N ASP A 137 -10.42 -21.51 13.57
CA ASP A 137 -9.01 -21.17 13.55
C ASP A 137 -8.84 -19.67 13.76
N VAL A 138 -8.58 -19.28 15.02
CA VAL A 138 -8.48 -17.88 15.43
C VAL A 138 -7.21 -17.23 14.91
N GLU A 139 -6.12 -17.99 14.78
CA GLU A 139 -4.83 -17.48 14.29
C GLU A 139 -4.94 -17.15 12.81
N LEU A 140 -5.40 -18.09 11.97
CA LEU A 140 -5.59 -17.83 10.55
C LEU A 140 -6.66 -16.76 10.30
N LEU A 141 -7.74 -16.72 11.09
CA LEU A 141 -8.73 -15.66 10.98
C LEU A 141 -8.11 -14.28 11.21
N TYR A 142 -7.24 -14.15 12.21
CA TYR A 142 -6.48 -12.92 12.46
C TYR A 142 -5.58 -12.55 11.28
N GLU A 143 -4.81 -13.50 10.74
CA GLU A 143 -3.87 -13.23 9.64
C GLU A 143 -4.61 -12.72 8.40
N PHE A 144 -5.75 -13.34 8.05
CA PHE A 144 -6.57 -12.84 6.95
C PHE A 144 -7.20 -11.47 7.21
N LEU A 145 -7.59 -11.15 8.45
CA LEU A 145 -8.14 -9.84 8.80
C LEU A 145 -7.07 -8.75 8.74
N LEU A 146 -5.84 -9.07 9.15
CA LEU A 146 -4.71 -8.16 9.06
C LEU A 146 -4.33 -7.88 7.61
N LEU A 147 -4.14 -8.92 6.79
CA LEU A 147 -3.85 -8.75 5.36
C LEU A 147 -4.96 -8.00 4.63
N GLU A 148 -6.23 -8.27 4.96
CA GLU A 148 -7.33 -7.50 4.40
C GLU A 148 -7.25 -6.02 4.80
N GLY A 149 -6.93 -5.73 6.06
CA GLY A 149 -6.69 -4.36 6.52
C GLY A 149 -5.57 -3.65 5.75
N MET A 150 -4.45 -4.34 5.53
CA MET A 150 -3.31 -3.84 4.75
C MET A 150 -3.71 -3.55 3.30
N GLY A 151 -4.35 -4.51 2.61
CA GLY A 151 -4.78 -4.34 1.23
C GLY A 151 -5.83 -3.23 1.08
N LEU A 152 -6.77 -3.13 2.01
CA LEU A 152 -7.77 -2.05 2.02
C LEU A 152 -7.15 -0.67 2.26
N ASN A 153 -6.09 -0.57 3.09
CA ASN A 153 -5.33 0.67 3.22
C ASN A 153 -4.64 1.05 1.89
N GLN A 154 -4.03 0.08 1.19
CA GLN A 154 -3.34 0.34 -0.08
C GLN A 154 -4.28 0.85 -1.17
N VAL A 155 -5.46 0.24 -1.33
CA VAL A 155 -6.48 0.73 -2.28
C VAL A 155 -7.28 1.93 -1.73
N GLY A 156 -6.93 2.39 -0.52
CA GLY A 156 -7.50 3.49 0.26
C GLY A 156 -8.97 3.37 0.64
N GLU A 157 -9.49 2.14 0.70
CA GLU A 157 -10.74 1.78 1.37
C GLU A 157 -10.58 1.79 2.90
N CYS A 158 -10.06 2.89 3.45
CA CYS A 158 -9.55 3.00 4.82
C CYS A 158 -10.63 2.77 5.89
N ARG A 159 -11.91 3.05 5.57
CA ARG A 159 -13.04 2.73 6.47
C ARG A 159 -13.22 1.23 6.65
N ALA A 160 -13.16 0.50 5.55
CA ALA A 160 -13.24 -0.95 5.57
C ALA A 160 -11.98 -1.54 6.21
N ALA A 161 -10.80 -0.99 5.89
CA ALA A 161 -9.53 -1.37 6.53
C ALA A 161 -9.62 -1.27 8.05
N LEU A 162 -10.10 -0.13 8.57
CA LEU A 162 -10.26 0.09 10.00
C LEU A 162 -11.18 -0.94 10.66
N ALA A 163 -12.28 -1.33 9.99
CA ALA A 163 -13.19 -2.35 10.50
C ALA A 163 -12.51 -3.73 10.59
N SER A 164 -11.74 -4.12 9.57
CA SER A 164 -11.00 -5.38 9.56
C SER A 164 -9.89 -5.41 10.60
N LEU A 165 -9.18 -4.29 10.79
CA LEU A 165 -8.11 -4.16 11.77
C LEU A 165 -8.63 -4.13 13.21
N ASP A 166 -9.76 -3.46 13.46
CA ASP A 166 -10.44 -3.53 14.76
C ASP A 166 -10.91 -4.97 15.07
N ALA A 167 -11.38 -5.72 14.07
CA ALA A 167 -11.72 -7.13 14.23
C ALA A 167 -10.47 -8.00 14.49
N ALA A 168 -9.35 -7.76 13.77
CA ALA A 168 -8.07 -8.44 14.00
C ALA A 168 -7.58 -8.22 15.45
N LEU A 169 -7.64 -6.99 15.93
CA LEU A 169 -7.29 -6.63 17.32
C LEU A 169 -8.27 -7.19 18.35
N GLY A 170 -9.50 -7.50 17.96
CA GLY A 170 -10.45 -8.26 18.79
C GLY A 170 -9.97 -9.69 19.07
N HIS A 171 -9.26 -10.31 18.11
CA HIS A 171 -8.68 -11.64 18.26
C HIS A 171 -7.27 -11.62 18.88
N MET A 172 -6.43 -10.67 18.45
CA MET A 172 -5.07 -10.47 18.96
C MET A 172 -4.85 -9.02 19.43
N PRO A 173 -5.23 -8.67 20.68
CA PRO A 173 -5.21 -7.27 21.15
C PRO A 173 -3.84 -6.61 21.27
N ARG A 174 -2.76 -7.40 21.23
CA ARG A 174 -1.37 -6.93 21.33
C ARG A 174 -0.60 -7.08 20.01
N SER A 175 -1.28 -7.31 18.90
CA SER A 175 -0.65 -7.30 17.58
C SER A 175 -0.11 -5.89 17.30
N VAL A 176 1.21 -5.78 17.10
CA VAL A 176 1.87 -4.52 16.74
C VAL A 176 1.51 -4.15 15.31
N ASP A 177 1.53 -5.12 14.39
CA ASP A 177 1.22 -4.91 12.97
C ASP A 177 -0.21 -4.40 12.77
N ALA A 178 -1.19 -5.02 13.44
CA ALA A 178 -2.58 -4.56 13.35
C ALA A 178 -2.78 -3.18 14.01
N GLN A 179 -2.03 -2.81 15.06
CA GLN A 179 -2.07 -1.45 15.60
C GLN A 179 -1.43 -0.43 14.66
N LEU A 180 -0.34 -0.81 13.98
CA LEU A 180 0.35 0.05 13.01
C LEU A 180 -0.58 0.35 11.83
N GLU A 181 -1.11 -0.69 11.19
CA GLU A 181 -2.04 -0.56 10.07
C GLU A 181 -3.32 0.19 10.45
N ARG A 182 -3.79 0.00 11.69
CA ARG A 182 -4.93 0.77 12.21
C ARG A 182 -4.59 2.26 12.33
N GLY A 183 -3.38 2.58 12.77
CA GLY A 183 -2.89 3.96 12.81
C GLY A 183 -2.86 4.60 11.43
N ILE A 184 -2.45 3.84 10.40
CA ILE A 184 -2.43 4.26 9.00
C ILE A 184 -3.84 4.56 8.52
N ALA A 185 -4.77 3.61 8.66
CA ALA A 185 -6.17 3.80 8.29
C ALA A 185 -6.78 5.05 8.94
N LEU A 186 -6.47 5.30 10.22
CA LEU A 186 -6.95 6.48 10.95
C LEU A 186 -6.31 7.78 10.47
N PHE A 187 -5.03 7.76 10.10
CA PHE A 187 -4.35 8.91 9.53
C PHE A 187 -4.96 9.29 8.18
N GLU A 188 -5.15 8.31 7.30
CA GLU A 188 -5.80 8.51 6.00
C GLU A 188 -7.24 9.03 6.13
N LEU A 189 -7.96 8.61 7.18
CA LEU A 189 -9.29 9.13 7.52
C LEU A 189 -9.28 10.48 8.25
N CYS A 190 -8.13 11.17 8.31
CA CYS A 190 -7.94 12.44 9.03
C CYS A 190 -8.29 12.39 10.54
N ARG A 191 -8.31 11.20 11.14
CA ARG A 191 -8.58 10.99 12.59
C ARG A 191 -7.28 11.04 13.38
N PHE A 192 -6.59 12.19 13.31
CA PHE A 192 -5.22 12.34 13.78
C PHE A 192 -4.99 12.01 15.26
N ASP A 193 -5.92 12.35 16.15
CA ASP A 193 -5.80 12.03 17.58
C ASP A 193 -5.86 10.51 17.83
N ASP A 194 -6.77 9.81 17.14
CA ASP A 194 -6.89 8.36 17.23
C ASP A 194 -5.68 7.65 16.59
N ALA A 195 -5.21 8.17 15.45
CA ALA A 195 -4.03 7.69 14.75
C ALA A 195 -2.79 7.80 15.65
N LYS A 196 -2.58 8.97 16.26
CA LYS A 196 -1.52 9.18 17.26
C LYS A 196 -1.61 8.16 18.40
N GLY A 197 -2.80 7.93 18.94
CA GLY A 197 -3.01 6.93 19.99
C GLY A 197 -2.64 5.51 19.57
N ALA A 198 -2.84 5.15 18.30
CA ALA A 198 -2.42 3.86 17.75
C ALA A 198 -0.89 3.77 17.61
N PHE A 199 -0.25 4.76 17.01
CA PHE A 199 1.21 4.79 16.86
C PHE A 199 1.96 4.86 18.20
N ASP A 200 1.43 5.58 19.19
CA ASP A 200 2.02 5.62 20.54
C ASP A 200 1.98 4.23 21.21
N LYS A 201 0.96 3.39 20.93
CA LYS A 201 0.94 1.99 21.39
C LYS A 201 1.98 1.14 20.68
N VAL A 202 2.12 1.30 19.36
CA VAL A 202 3.16 0.63 18.57
C VAL A 202 4.54 0.95 19.15
N LEU A 203 4.87 2.24 19.33
CA LEU A 203 6.17 2.66 19.84
C LEU A 203 6.43 2.29 21.31
N LYS A 204 5.39 1.93 22.07
CA LYS A 204 5.55 1.42 23.43
C LYS A 204 6.12 0.00 23.44
N ASP A 205 5.67 -0.84 22.50
CA ASP A 205 6.11 -2.25 22.40
C ASP A 205 7.33 -2.37 21.46
N THR A 206 7.37 -1.59 20.38
CA THR A 206 8.46 -1.54 19.39
C THR A 206 8.96 -0.09 19.20
N PRO A 207 9.86 0.42 20.05
CA PRO A 207 10.33 1.82 19.98
C PRO A 207 11.06 2.20 18.69
N ASP A 208 11.57 1.21 17.97
CA ASP A 208 12.31 1.34 16.72
C ASP A 208 11.44 1.01 15.48
N GLU A 209 10.11 1.12 15.59
CA GLU A 209 9.21 0.99 14.45
C GLU A 209 9.24 2.27 13.58
N ALA A 210 9.85 2.18 12.41
CA ALA A 210 10.15 3.33 11.55
C ALA A 210 8.89 4.01 11.02
N TRP A 211 7.88 3.24 10.62
CA TRP A 211 6.64 3.78 10.06
C TRP A 211 5.84 4.58 11.10
N ALA A 212 5.80 4.10 12.35
CA ALA A 212 5.14 4.85 13.42
C ALA A 212 5.83 6.21 13.66
N HIS A 213 7.17 6.28 13.55
CA HIS A 213 7.87 7.57 13.58
C HIS A 213 7.53 8.43 12.35
N GLN A 214 7.47 7.87 11.15
CA GLN A 214 7.12 8.60 9.94
C GLN A 214 5.75 9.29 10.07
N TYR A 215 4.70 8.55 10.40
CA TYR A 215 3.35 9.13 10.55
C TYR A 215 3.23 10.11 11.72
N LEU A 216 3.93 9.87 12.84
CA LEU A 216 4.02 10.85 13.93
C LEU A 216 4.74 12.14 13.50
N GLY A 217 5.72 12.05 12.60
CA GLY A 217 6.37 13.20 11.97
C GLY A 217 5.42 14.01 11.10
N LEU A 218 4.66 13.33 10.21
CA LEU A 218 3.66 13.96 9.35
C LEU A 218 2.59 14.71 10.16
N MET A 219 2.07 14.08 11.22
CA MET A 219 1.10 14.73 12.11
C MET A 219 1.68 15.90 12.91
N ALA A 220 2.96 15.83 13.30
CA ALA A 220 3.63 16.93 13.97
C ALA A 220 3.84 18.12 13.02
N GLU A 221 4.22 17.87 11.78
CA GLU A 221 4.37 18.89 10.73
C GLU A 221 3.05 19.60 10.46
N ARG A 222 1.97 18.84 10.29
CA ARG A 222 0.61 19.39 10.11
C ARG A 222 0.20 20.33 11.24
N ARG A 223 0.63 20.05 12.48
CA ARG A 223 0.34 20.88 13.65
C ARG A 223 1.31 22.05 13.84
N GLY A 224 2.27 22.23 12.93
CA GLY A 224 3.32 23.27 13.00
C GLY A 224 4.41 22.99 14.03
N ASP A 225 4.53 21.76 14.54
CA ASP A 225 5.56 21.36 15.50
C ASP A 225 6.81 20.86 14.77
N GLU A 226 7.52 21.78 14.11
CA GLU A 226 8.69 21.49 13.26
C GLU A 226 9.76 20.69 14.00
N LYS A 227 9.97 20.98 15.30
CA LYS A 227 10.98 20.31 16.11
C LYS A 227 10.63 18.84 16.35
N GLU A 228 9.37 18.54 16.64
CA GLU A 228 8.92 17.14 16.76
C GLU A 228 8.98 16.43 15.40
N ALA A 229 8.51 17.08 14.34
CA ALA A 229 8.52 16.53 12.98
C ALA A 229 9.92 16.11 12.56
N GLN A 230 10.90 17.02 12.64
CA GLN A 230 12.30 16.74 12.30
C GLN A 230 12.87 15.58 13.13
N ARG A 231 12.58 15.53 14.44
CA ARG A 231 13.07 14.45 15.30
C ARG A 231 12.51 13.09 14.85
N ARG A 232 11.23 13.04 14.47
CA ARG A 232 10.55 11.83 14.06
C ARG A 232 10.99 11.36 12.69
N PHE A 233 11.05 12.25 11.70
CA PHE A 233 11.57 11.93 10.37
C PHE A 233 13.03 11.45 10.42
N ALA A 234 13.90 12.12 11.17
CA ALA A 234 15.29 11.69 11.33
C ALA A 234 15.40 10.29 11.96
N LYS A 235 14.47 9.92 12.86
CA LYS A 235 14.42 8.58 13.44
C LYS A 235 13.96 7.54 12.41
N ALA A 236 12.93 7.82 11.62
CA ALA A 236 12.47 6.92 10.55
C ALA A 236 13.57 6.69 9.50
N GLN A 237 14.20 7.77 9.03
CA GLN A 237 15.34 7.74 8.08
C GLN A 237 16.53 6.96 8.62
N ALA A 238 16.85 7.08 9.91
CA ALA A 238 17.95 6.33 10.52
C ALA A 238 17.65 4.83 10.65
N LEU A 239 16.37 4.45 10.76
CA LEU A 239 15.96 3.05 10.89
C LEU A 239 15.87 2.35 9.54
N VAL A 240 15.29 3.00 8.52
CA VAL A 240 15.11 2.43 7.18
C VAL A 240 15.43 3.50 6.11
N PRO A 241 16.73 3.76 5.83
CA PRO A 241 17.15 4.86 4.95
C PRO A 241 16.86 4.63 3.46
N THR A 242 16.60 3.39 3.06
CA THR A 242 16.22 3.04 1.69
C THR A 242 14.77 3.44 1.38
N GLU A 243 13.93 3.36 2.41
CA GLU A 243 12.50 3.67 2.40
C GLU A 243 12.27 5.15 2.68
N PHE A 244 12.76 5.63 3.84
CA PHE A 244 12.63 7.01 4.26
C PHE A 244 13.91 7.76 3.93
N PHE A 245 13.84 8.61 2.90
CA PHE A 245 14.93 9.49 2.50
C PHE A 245 14.63 10.95 2.90
N PRO A 246 15.66 11.81 3.01
CA PRO A 246 15.45 13.25 3.18
C PRO A 246 14.74 13.84 1.96
N PRO A 247 13.72 14.71 2.17
CA PRO A 247 13.00 15.32 1.07
C PRO A 247 13.89 16.28 0.26
N VAL A 248 13.50 16.55 -0.98
CA VAL A 248 14.09 17.64 -1.77
C VAL A 248 13.60 18.96 -1.19
N GLU A 249 14.44 19.72 -0.50
CA GLU A 249 14.03 21.03 0.06
C GLU A 249 14.28 22.15 -0.95
N LEU A 250 13.21 22.71 -1.54
CA LEU A 250 13.28 23.89 -2.40
C LEU A 250 12.74 25.13 -1.70
N GLY A 251 13.39 26.28 -1.89
CA GLY A 251 12.74 27.56 -1.55
C GLY A 251 11.57 27.84 -2.49
N GLU A 252 10.63 28.70 -2.07
CA GLU A 252 9.43 29.10 -2.84
C GLU A 252 9.76 29.40 -4.32
N ALA A 253 10.73 30.28 -4.57
CA ALA A 253 11.11 30.65 -5.95
C ALA A 253 11.77 29.50 -6.76
N GLU A 254 12.39 28.53 -6.10
CA GLU A 254 12.94 27.33 -6.75
C GLU A 254 11.86 26.32 -7.09
N PHE A 255 10.89 26.17 -6.20
CA PHE A 255 9.72 25.33 -6.40
C PHE A 255 8.85 25.89 -7.53
N ASP A 256 8.61 27.21 -7.58
CA ASP A 256 7.90 27.86 -8.69
C ASP A 256 8.55 27.58 -10.06
N ARG A 257 9.90 27.60 -10.10
CA ARG A 257 10.64 27.23 -11.32
C ARG A 257 10.50 25.75 -11.67
N ALA A 258 10.37 24.87 -10.68
CA ALA A 258 10.11 23.46 -10.90
C ALA A 258 8.69 23.23 -11.46
N VAL A 259 7.69 23.92 -10.91
CA VAL A 259 6.32 23.92 -11.43
C VAL A 259 6.27 24.46 -12.86
N GLU A 260 6.95 25.57 -13.15
CA GLU A 260 7.03 26.11 -14.50
C GLU A 260 7.66 25.09 -15.48
N ALA A 261 8.76 24.45 -15.08
CA ALA A 261 9.42 23.43 -15.89
C ALA A 261 8.50 22.22 -16.16
N ALA A 262 7.75 21.77 -15.14
CA ALA A 262 6.78 20.69 -15.26
C ALA A 262 5.64 21.05 -16.22
N VAL A 263 5.03 22.23 -16.06
CA VAL A 263 3.97 22.72 -16.95
C VAL A 263 4.48 22.86 -18.40
N GLN A 264 5.73 23.32 -18.58
CA GLN A 264 6.36 23.43 -19.89
C GLN A 264 6.66 22.07 -20.54
N SER A 265 6.83 20.99 -19.78
CA SER A 265 7.05 19.64 -20.33
C SER A 265 5.74 18.92 -20.69
N LEU A 266 4.59 19.41 -20.20
CA LEU A 266 3.28 18.78 -20.47
C LEU A 266 2.95 18.68 -21.96
N PRO A 267 2.19 17.63 -22.37
CA PRO A 267 1.66 17.49 -23.72
C PRO A 267 0.83 18.72 -24.16
N GLY A 268 0.91 19.06 -25.45
CA GLY A 268 0.22 20.25 -25.98
C GLY A 268 -1.30 20.25 -25.80
N HIS A 269 -1.94 19.08 -25.77
CA HIS A 269 -3.38 18.97 -25.51
C HIS A 269 -3.73 19.26 -24.04
N ALA A 270 -2.85 18.92 -23.09
CA ALA A 270 -3.06 19.20 -21.67
C ALA A 270 -2.92 20.68 -21.35
N LYS A 271 -1.93 21.35 -21.96
CA LYS A 271 -1.67 22.79 -21.79
C LYS A 271 -2.88 23.67 -22.14
N GLN A 272 -3.69 23.28 -23.12
CA GLN A 272 -4.89 24.02 -23.52
C GLN A 272 -5.93 24.11 -22.39
N TYR A 273 -5.97 23.12 -21.50
CA TYR A 273 -6.88 23.14 -20.35
C TYR A 273 -6.37 24.03 -19.21
N LEU A 274 -5.07 24.35 -19.20
CA LEU A 274 -4.45 25.23 -18.19
C LEU A 274 -4.59 26.72 -18.52
N ASP A 275 -4.97 27.10 -19.73
CA ASP A 275 -5.04 28.50 -20.18
C ASP A 275 -5.92 29.41 -19.28
N ASN A 276 -6.85 28.83 -18.52
CA ASN A 276 -7.72 29.54 -17.57
C ASN A 276 -7.74 28.90 -16.17
N VAL A 277 -6.67 28.20 -15.79
CA VAL A 277 -6.52 27.57 -14.48
C VAL A 277 -5.38 28.24 -13.74
N THR A 278 -5.64 28.64 -12.50
CA THR A 278 -4.57 29.14 -11.62
C THR A 278 -3.87 27.95 -10.98
N ILE A 279 -2.55 27.85 -11.09
CA ILE A 279 -1.78 26.89 -10.30
C ILE A 279 -1.29 27.62 -9.05
N ALA A 280 -1.76 27.20 -7.89
CA ALA A 280 -1.34 27.70 -6.59
C ALA A 280 -0.44 26.67 -5.89
N VAL A 281 0.42 27.15 -5.00
CA VAL A 281 1.31 26.30 -4.20
C VAL A 281 1.03 26.58 -2.74
N GLU A 282 0.80 25.51 -1.97
CA GLU A 282 0.62 25.54 -0.53
C GLU A 282 1.57 24.51 0.11
N ASP A 283 1.96 24.69 1.37
CA ASP A 283 2.84 23.73 2.05
C ASP A 283 2.17 22.36 2.20
N LEU A 284 0.93 22.35 2.67
CA LEU A 284 0.15 21.16 3.06
C LEU A 284 -1.36 21.38 2.85
N PRO A 285 -2.15 20.31 2.66
CA PRO A 285 -3.60 20.43 2.49
C PRO A 285 -4.30 20.93 3.76
N ALA A 286 -5.21 21.89 3.59
CA ALA A 286 -6.06 22.38 4.67
C ALA A 286 -7.17 21.38 5.02
N ASP A 287 -7.78 21.50 6.20
CA ASP A 287 -8.93 20.64 6.57
C ASP A 287 -10.11 20.79 5.59
N GLU A 288 -10.28 21.97 4.98
CA GLU A 288 -11.31 22.23 3.97
C GLU A 288 -11.12 21.38 2.72
N ASP A 289 -9.87 21.14 2.30
CA ASP A 289 -9.56 20.27 1.16
C ASP A 289 -9.78 18.80 1.51
N LEU A 290 -9.34 18.38 2.71
CA LEU A 290 -9.38 16.97 3.09
C LEU A 290 -10.78 16.49 3.45
N LEU A 291 -11.58 17.33 4.11
CA LEU A 291 -12.87 16.94 4.69
C LEU A 291 -14.08 17.35 3.83
N GLY A 292 -13.83 17.84 2.61
CA GLY A 292 -14.87 18.23 1.66
C GLY A 292 -15.66 17.04 1.10
N GLU A 293 -15.09 15.84 1.14
CA GLU A 293 -15.65 14.61 0.58
C GLU A 293 -15.85 13.52 1.65
N ASP A 294 -16.64 12.50 1.31
CA ASP A 294 -16.85 11.33 2.17
C ASP A 294 -16.63 10.01 1.41
N PRO A 295 -15.56 9.24 1.68
CA PRO A 295 -14.51 9.45 2.71
C PRO A 295 -13.63 10.69 2.44
N PRO A 296 -12.92 11.20 3.47
CA PRO A 296 -12.03 12.34 3.29
C PRO A 296 -10.85 11.97 2.38
N LEU A 297 -10.26 12.99 1.73
CA LEU A 297 -9.03 12.83 0.96
C LEU A 297 -7.85 12.51 1.89
N SER A 298 -6.88 11.78 1.34
CA SER A 298 -5.64 11.46 2.06
C SER A 298 -4.90 12.76 2.47
N PRO A 299 -4.37 12.86 3.69
CA PRO A 299 -3.48 13.97 4.06
C PRO A 299 -2.21 14.05 3.19
N SER A 300 -1.89 12.98 2.45
CA SER A 300 -0.70 12.85 1.62
C SER A 300 -0.95 13.19 0.14
N ILE A 301 -2.13 13.70 -0.24
CA ILE A 301 -2.40 14.15 -1.61
C ILE A 301 -1.36 15.16 -2.10
N LEU A 302 -0.99 15.06 -3.38
CA LEU A 302 0.06 15.90 -3.99
C LEU A 302 -0.48 17.20 -4.56
N GLY A 303 -1.75 17.20 -4.94
CA GLY A 303 -2.50 18.37 -5.33
C GLY A 303 -3.99 18.14 -5.20
N VAL A 304 -4.76 19.19 -5.47
CA VAL A 304 -6.21 19.11 -5.57
C VAL A 304 -6.74 20.16 -6.53
N PHE A 305 -7.79 19.81 -7.25
CA PHE A 305 -8.60 20.74 -8.02
C PHE A 305 -9.63 21.45 -7.14
N ARG A 306 -9.56 22.79 -7.07
CA ARG A 306 -10.59 23.65 -6.46
C ARG A 306 -11.36 24.40 -7.55
N GLY A 307 -12.66 24.12 -7.69
CA GLY A 307 -13.56 24.85 -8.59
C GLY A 307 -14.66 23.97 -9.20
N LEU A 308 -15.46 24.55 -10.12
CA LEU A 308 -16.43 23.80 -10.92
C LEU A 308 -15.76 23.24 -12.19
N ALA A 309 -15.98 21.95 -12.45
CA ALA A 309 -15.55 21.28 -13.68
C ALA A 309 -16.14 21.97 -14.92
N VAL A 310 -15.47 21.86 -16.08
CA VAL A 310 -15.88 22.58 -17.30
C VAL A 310 -17.32 22.25 -17.72
N GLY A 311 -17.77 21.01 -17.49
CA GLY A 311 -19.12 20.55 -17.82
C GLY A 311 -20.24 21.02 -16.87
N GLU A 312 -19.89 21.52 -15.67
CA GLU A 312 -20.85 21.88 -14.61
C GLU A 312 -21.11 23.39 -14.51
N ARG A 313 -20.38 24.20 -15.28
CA ARG A 313 -20.52 25.66 -15.27
C ARG A 313 -21.84 26.09 -15.92
N SER A 314 -22.67 26.82 -15.18
CA SER A 314 -23.88 27.44 -15.71
C SER A 314 -23.60 28.84 -16.24
N VAL A 315 -24.17 29.17 -17.40
CA VAL A 315 -24.08 30.52 -18.00
C VAL A 315 -24.90 31.56 -17.22
N THR A 316 -25.75 31.14 -16.28
CA THR A 316 -26.71 32.00 -15.58
C THR A 316 -26.30 32.35 -14.15
N ASN A 317 -25.26 31.74 -13.60
CA ASN A 317 -24.86 31.92 -12.21
C ASN A 317 -23.53 32.68 -12.12
N ALA A 318 -23.57 33.90 -11.58
CA ALA A 318 -22.41 34.80 -11.55
C ALA A 318 -21.26 34.31 -10.66
N PHE A 319 -21.50 33.33 -9.79
CA PHE A 319 -20.49 32.68 -8.96
C PHE A 319 -19.75 31.54 -9.67
N ASP A 320 -20.21 31.10 -10.85
CA ASP A 320 -19.55 30.08 -11.67
C ASP A 320 -18.36 30.65 -12.48
N HIS A 321 -18.00 31.92 -12.22
CA HIS A 321 -16.90 32.65 -12.85
C HIS A 321 -15.64 32.70 -11.98
N VAL A 322 -15.60 32.04 -10.82
CA VAL A 322 -14.35 31.86 -10.08
C VAL A 322 -13.45 30.96 -10.94
N PRO A 323 -12.24 31.42 -11.32
CA PRO A 323 -11.33 30.60 -12.12
C PRO A 323 -11.00 29.34 -11.31
N ALA A 324 -11.11 28.19 -11.98
CA ALA A 324 -10.64 26.95 -11.41
C ALA A 324 -9.16 27.08 -11.02
N SER A 325 -8.79 26.45 -9.92
CA SER A 325 -7.41 26.39 -9.48
C SER A 325 -6.97 24.98 -9.19
N ILE A 326 -5.75 24.65 -9.57
CA ILE A 326 -5.03 23.46 -9.12
C ILE A 326 -4.12 23.93 -7.99
N VAL A 327 -4.21 23.30 -6.83
CA VAL A 327 -3.35 23.57 -5.69
C VAL A 327 -2.35 22.43 -5.60
N LEU A 328 -1.07 22.75 -5.57
CA LEU A 328 0.02 21.78 -5.39
C LEU A 328 0.54 21.88 -3.95
N TYR A 329 0.74 20.73 -3.31
CA TYR A 329 1.20 20.66 -1.92
C TYR A 329 2.70 20.40 -1.86
N GLN A 330 3.48 21.47 -1.72
CA GLN A 330 4.94 21.45 -1.84
C GLN A 330 5.58 20.40 -0.92
N LYS A 331 5.27 20.39 0.38
CA LYS A 331 5.94 19.45 1.30
C LYS A 331 5.59 18.00 1.04
N ASN A 332 4.38 17.72 0.53
CA ASN A 332 4.00 16.38 0.09
C ASN A 332 4.81 16.00 -1.15
N LEU A 333 4.85 16.84 -2.17
CA LEU A 333 5.62 16.61 -3.41
C LEU A 333 7.12 16.40 -3.15
N GLU A 334 7.72 17.24 -2.31
CA GLU A 334 9.15 17.17 -1.94
C GLU A 334 9.53 15.87 -1.21
N ARG A 335 8.58 15.24 -0.51
CA ARG A 335 8.78 13.94 0.14
C ARG A 335 8.72 12.75 -0.82
N PHE A 336 8.03 12.89 -1.95
CA PHE A 336 7.88 11.81 -2.93
C PHE A 336 9.11 11.65 -3.83
N ALA A 337 9.87 12.73 -4.05
CA ALA A 337 11.00 12.73 -4.97
C ALA A 337 12.34 12.67 -4.24
N ARG A 338 13.29 11.87 -4.75
CA ARG A 338 14.68 11.80 -4.26
C ARG A 338 15.58 12.84 -4.94
N THR A 339 15.18 13.30 -6.12
CA THR A 339 15.93 14.26 -6.93
C THR A 339 15.03 15.39 -7.44
N ARG A 340 15.65 16.50 -7.85
CA ARG A 340 14.90 17.63 -8.41
C ARG A 340 14.22 17.25 -9.73
N GLU A 341 14.87 16.40 -10.52
CA GLU A 341 14.34 15.88 -11.77
C GLU A 341 13.08 15.04 -11.53
N GLU A 342 13.13 14.11 -10.56
CA GLU A 342 11.96 13.33 -10.12
C GLU A 342 10.84 14.23 -9.59
N LEU A 343 11.19 15.30 -8.86
CA LEU A 343 10.20 16.25 -8.34
C LEU A 343 9.46 16.96 -9.48
N ILE A 344 10.18 17.42 -10.51
CA ILE A 344 9.58 18.07 -11.69
C ILE A 344 8.67 17.09 -12.43
N GLU A 345 9.08 15.83 -12.57
CA GLU A 345 8.26 14.77 -13.16
C GLU A 345 6.98 14.55 -12.36
N GLN A 346 7.08 14.39 -11.04
CA GLN A 346 5.94 14.19 -10.15
C GLN A 346 4.97 15.38 -10.12
N ILE A 347 5.47 16.61 -10.16
CA ILE A 347 4.62 17.80 -10.33
C ILE A 347 3.86 17.70 -11.66
N GLY A 348 4.54 17.29 -12.74
CA GLY A 348 3.92 17.12 -14.05
C GLY A 348 2.80 16.08 -14.05
N ILE A 349 3.03 14.92 -13.43
CA ILE A 349 2.02 13.87 -13.30
C ILE A 349 0.84 14.36 -12.43
N THR A 350 1.12 15.01 -11.30
CA THR A 350 0.08 15.60 -10.42
C THR A 350 -0.79 16.59 -11.20
N VAL A 351 -0.19 17.53 -11.93
CA VAL A 351 -0.96 18.51 -12.73
C VAL A 351 -1.79 17.81 -13.81
N MET A 352 -1.26 16.76 -14.45
CA MET A 352 -2.01 15.98 -15.44
C MET A 352 -3.22 15.27 -14.84
N HIS A 353 -3.06 14.69 -13.65
CA HIS A 353 -4.12 14.04 -12.90
C HIS A 353 -5.26 15.03 -12.59
N GLU A 354 -4.92 16.20 -12.06
CA GLU A 354 -5.91 17.25 -11.73
C GLU A 354 -6.59 17.84 -12.98
N VAL A 355 -5.87 17.95 -14.10
CA VAL A 355 -6.48 18.32 -15.40
C VAL A 355 -7.49 17.26 -15.85
N GLY A 356 -7.23 15.99 -15.55
CA GLY A 356 -8.18 14.91 -15.77
C GLY A 356 -9.50 15.09 -15.02
N HIS A 357 -9.44 15.40 -13.72
CA HIS A 357 -10.63 15.74 -12.94
C HIS A 357 -11.37 17.00 -13.44
N LEU A 358 -10.63 18.02 -13.90
CA LEU A 358 -11.23 19.20 -14.56
C LEU A 358 -12.05 18.82 -15.80
N MET A 359 -11.67 17.74 -16.50
CA MET A 359 -12.38 17.19 -17.65
C MET A 359 -13.57 16.30 -17.28
N GLY A 360 -13.80 16.05 -15.98
CA GLY A 360 -14.85 15.16 -15.48
C GLY A 360 -14.51 13.68 -15.60
N LEU A 361 -13.22 13.34 -15.69
CA LEU A 361 -12.76 11.94 -15.60
C LEU A 361 -12.75 11.51 -14.14
N ASP A 362 -13.26 10.31 -13.88
CA ASP A 362 -13.11 9.63 -12.59
C ASP A 362 -11.75 8.93 -12.48
N GLU A 363 -11.41 8.42 -11.30
CA GLU A 363 -10.13 7.71 -11.06
C GLU A 363 -9.96 6.53 -12.06
N ASP A 364 -11.04 5.80 -12.37
CA ASP A 364 -11.02 4.66 -13.31
C ASP A 364 -10.68 5.11 -14.75
N ASP A 365 -11.24 6.23 -15.20
CA ASP A 365 -10.97 6.83 -16.51
C ASP A 365 -9.52 7.34 -16.61
N LEU A 366 -8.95 7.86 -15.51
CA LEU A 366 -7.55 8.28 -15.45
C LEU A 366 -6.62 7.08 -15.53
N TRP A 367 -6.90 6.04 -14.76
CA TRP A 367 -6.14 4.80 -14.74
C TRP A 367 -6.10 4.13 -16.12
N GLN A 368 -7.24 3.99 -16.79
CA GLN A 368 -7.33 3.41 -18.14
C GLN A 368 -6.55 4.20 -19.20
N ARG A 369 -6.25 5.48 -18.93
CA ARG A 369 -5.52 6.36 -19.84
C ARG A 369 -4.05 6.52 -19.47
N GLY A 370 -3.59 5.86 -18.41
CA GLY A 370 -2.23 5.98 -17.87
C GLY A 370 -1.95 7.38 -17.34
N LEU A 371 -2.95 8.01 -16.71
CA LEU A 371 -2.89 9.34 -16.12
C LEU A 371 -3.03 9.32 -14.57
N ASP A 372 -3.03 8.13 -13.97
CA ASP A 372 -3.04 7.91 -12.50
C ASP A 372 -1.64 7.64 -11.95
#